data_AF-A0A197ZX15-F1
#
_entry.id   AF-A0A197ZX15-F1
#
_cell.length_a   1.000
_cell.length_b   1.000
_cell.length_c   1.000
_cell.angle_alpha   90.00
_cell.angle_beta   90.00
_cell.angle_gamma   90.00
#
_symmetry.space_group_name_H-M   'P 1'
#
loop_
_entity.id
_entity.type
_entity.pdbx_description
1 polymer ?
#
loop_
_entity_poly.entity_id
_entity_poly.type
_entity_poly.pdbx_seq_one_letter_code
_entity_poly.pdbx_strand_id
1 'polypeptide(L)'
;MGSRAKGVQPRTFEVFEDLGVLEEALAEGGECPLAGIHIGPFTVPWRMILQKISTPNAPYPNTLLIPQLRTDAIMHRLIDRNGLMIEVGKAVESFKHDSICNCEALFRGQRSLQISDWC
;
A
#
# COMPACT_ATOMS: atom_id res chain seq x y z
N MET A 1 -4.15 5.97 -16.10
CA MET A 1 -3.32 5.04 -15.30
C MET A 1 -4.24 4.10 -14.56
N GLY A 2 -4.09 2.79 -14.75
CA GLY A 2 -4.95 1.78 -14.11
C GLY A 2 -4.40 1.41 -12.73
N SER A 3 -5.31 1.21 -11.77
CA SER A 3 -4.96 0.67 -10.45
C SER A 3 -4.94 -0.85 -10.54
N ARG A 4 -3.83 -1.50 -10.16
CA ARG A 4 -3.73 -2.98 -10.14
C ARG A 4 -4.39 -3.55 -8.89
N ALA A 5 -4.15 -2.93 -7.73
CA ALA A 5 -4.91 -3.18 -6.51
C ALA A 5 -6.16 -2.30 -6.48
N LYS A 6 -7.28 -2.82 -5.97
CA LYS A 6 -8.56 -2.07 -5.88
C LYS A 6 -9.01 -1.79 -4.45
N GLY A 7 -8.44 -2.47 -3.46
CA GLY A 7 -8.77 -2.28 -2.07
C GLY A 7 -7.84 -3.03 -1.14
N VAL A 8 -7.92 -2.68 0.14
CA VAL A 8 -7.14 -3.25 1.24
C VAL A 8 -8.04 -4.11 2.14
N GLN A 9 -7.49 -5.22 2.63
CA GLN A 9 -8.21 -6.18 3.47
C GLN A 9 -8.09 -5.81 4.96
N PRO A 10 -8.96 -6.36 5.84
CA PRO A 10 -8.93 -6.12 7.29
C PRO A 10 -7.52 -6.15 7.91
N ARG A 11 -6.70 -7.15 7.56
CA ARG A 11 -5.35 -7.28 8.14
C ARG A 11 -4.39 -6.15 7.72
N THR A 12 -4.64 -5.48 6.59
CA THR A 12 -3.85 -4.31 6.16
C THR A 12 -4.18 -3.07 6.98
N PHE A 13 -5.41 -2.93 7.49
CA PHE A 13 -5.74 -1.78 8.35
C PHE A 13 -4.99 -1.83 9.67
N GLU A 14 -4.83 -3.02 10.26
CA GLU A 14 -4.03 -3.21 11.47
C GLU A 14 -2.58 -2.76 11.23
N VAL A 15 -2.00 -3.10 10.07
CA VAL A 15 -0.66 -2.62 9.70
C VAL A 15 -0.63 -1.11 9.46
N PHE A 16 -1.67 -0.52 8.88
CA PHE A 16 -1.75 0.94 8.71
C PHE A 16 -1.92 1.66 10.04
N GLU A 17 -2.59 1.04 11.02
CA GLU A 17 -2.69 1.54 12.38
C GLU A 17 -1.32 1.52 13.06
N ASP A 18 -0.61 0.39 12.99
CA ASP A 18 0.76 0.26 13.50
C ASP A 18 1.74 1.27 12.88
N LEU A 19 1.57 1.57 11.59
CA LEU A 19 2.36 2.57 10.86
C LEU A 19 1.88 4.03 11.08
N GLY A 20 0.76 4.24 11.77
CA GLY A 20 0.19 5.57 12.03
C GLY A 20 -0.43 6.26 10.82
N VAL A 21 -0.83 5.51 9.78
CA VAL A 21 -1.39 6.04 8.52
C VAL A 21 -2.84 5.63 8.26
N LEU A 22 -3.47 4.96 9.22
CA LEU A 22 -4.84 4.46 9.10
C LEU A 22 -5.86 5.55 8.75
N GLU A 23 -5.82 6.68 9.46
CA GLU A 23 -6.76 7.79 9.23
C GLU A 23 -6.62 8.38 7.82
N GLU A 24 -5.39 8.49 7.31
CA GLU A 24 -5.17 8.95 5.93
C GLU A 24 -5.70 7.95 4.90
N ALA A 25 -5.51 6.65 5.16
CA ALA A 25 -6.05 5.61 4.29
C ALA A 25 -7.58 5.66 4.26
N LEU A 26 -8.24 5.81 5.42
CA LEU A 26 -9.70 5.93 5.51
C LEU A 26 -10.21 7.20 4.81
N ALA A 27 -9.50 8.32 4.93
CA ALA A 27 -9.86 9.58 4.28
C ALA A 27 -9.67 9.57 2.75
N GLU A 28 -8.69 8.81 2.25
CA GLU A 28 -8.40 8.72 0.82
C GLU A 28 -9.05 7.53 0.09
N GLY A 29 -9.62 6.58 0.84
CA GLY A 29 -10.39 5.46 0.32
C GLY A 29 -11.89 5.65 0.46
N GLY A 30 -12.64 4.60 0.11
CA GLY A 30 -14.08 4.56 0.29
C GLY A 30 -14.61 3.14 0.37
N GLU A 31 -15.89 3.01 0.72
CA GLU A 31 -16.55 1.71 0.75
C GLU A 31 -16.65 1.09 -0.66
N CYS A 32 -16.77 -0.24 -0.71
CA CYS A 32 -17.05 -0.92 -1.96
C CYS A 32 -18.43 -0.47 -2.50
N PRO A 33 -18.50 0.13 -3.70
CA PRO A 33 -19.76 0.57 -4.27
C PRO A 33 -20.65 -0.63 -4.61
N LEU A 34 -21.95 -0.38 -4.72
CA LEU A 34 -22.88 -1.38 -5.22
C LEU A 34 -22.56 -1.68 -6.68
N ALA A 35 -22.49 -2.97 -7.03
CA ALA A 35 -22.44 -3.38 -8.42
C ALA A 35 -23.83 -3.28 -9.05
N GLY A 36 -23.89 -2.82 -10.30
CA GLY A 36 -25.09 -2.98 -11.11
C GLY A 36 -25.11 -4.38 -11.72
N ILE A 37 -26.11 -5.18 -11.38
CA ILE A 37 -26.44 -6.38 -12.15
C ILE A 37 -27.40 -5.95 -13.26
N HIS A 38 -26.96 -6.09 -14.51
CA HIS A 38 -27.75 -5.71 -15.67
C HIS A 38 -28.55 -6.92 -16.20
N ILE A 39 -29.88 -6.82 -16.20
CA ILE A 39 -30.80 -7.85 -16.72
C ILE A 39 -31.70 -7.19 -17.76
N GLY A 40 -31.33 -7.33 -19.03
CA GLY A 40 -32.00 -6.62 -20.13
C GLY A 40 -31.94 -5.10 -19.93
N PRO A 41 -33.06 -4.36 -19.96
CA PRO A 41 -33.06 -2.91 -19.73
C PRO A 41 -32.95 -2.52 -18.24
N PHE A 42 -32.98 -3.48 -17.31
CA PHE A 42 -32.96 -3.20 -15.87
C PHE A 42 -31.56 -3.31 -15.28
N THR A 43 -31.25 -2.43 -14.33
CA THR A 43 -30.04 -2.51 -13.49
C THR A 43 -30.45 -2.63 -12.04
N VAL A 44 -30.08 -3.73 -11.39
CA VAL A 44 -30.35 -3.98 -9.98
C VAL A 44 -29.08 -3.74 -9.18
N PRO A 45 -29.09 -2.89 -8.15
CA PRO A 45 -27.93 -2.70 -7.28
C PRO A 45 -27.71 -3.97 -6.44
N TRP A 46 -26.48 -4.45 -6.40
CA TRP A 46 -26.05 -5.64 -5.66
C TRP A 46 -24.79 -5.37 -4.86
N ARG A 47 -24.77 -5.85 -3.61
CA ARG A 47 -23.59 -5.76 -2.74
C ARG A 47 -22.62 -6.90 -3.07
N MET A 48 -21.54 -6.58 -3.76
CA MET A 48 -20.50 -7.57 -4.09
C MET A 48 -19.76 -8.06 -2.84
N ILE A 49 -19.56 -7.18 -1.86
CA ILE A 49 -18.87 -7.48 -0.61
C ILE A 49 -19.86 -7.22 0.53
N LEU A 50 -20.10 -8.24 1.35
CA LEU A 50 -20.92 -8.11 2.55
C LEU A 50 -20.18 -7.25 3.57
N GLN A 51 -20.85 -6.22 4.09
CA GLN A 51 -20.34 -5.45 5.21
C GLN A 51 -20.64 -6.17 6.52
N LYS A 52 -19.63 -6.23 7.37
CA LYS A 52 -19.68 -6.73 8.74
C LYS A 52 -19.68 -5.57 9.71
N ILE A 53 -20.27 -5.79 10.88
CA ILE A 53 -20.28 -4.82 11.97
C ILE A 53 -18.93 -4.88 12.69
N SER A 54 -18.37 -3.72 13.01
CA SER A 54 -17.14 -3.63 13.80
C SER A 54 -17.36 -4.20 15.19
N THR A 55 -16.41 -4.98 15.67
CA THR A 55 -16.42 -5.55 17.03
C THR A 55 -15.08 -5.28 17.71
N PRO A 56 -14.99 -5.32 19.04
CA PRO A 56 -13.70 -5.16 19.73
C PRO A 56 -12.61 -6.13 19.24
N ASN A 57 -12.99 -7.34 18.81
CA ASN A 57 -12.06 -8.35 18.29
C ASN A 57 -11.76 -8.18 16.78
N ALA A 58 -12.50 -7.33 16.07
CA ALA A 58 -12.34 -7.05 14.65
C ALA A 58 -12.79 -5.60 14.37
N PRO A 59 -11.94 -4.60 14.68
CA PRO A 59 -12.31 -3.19 14.58
C PRO A 59 -12.50 -2.73 13.12
N TYR A 60 -11.77 -3.33 12.18
CA TYR A 60 -11.79 -2.99 10.74
C TYR A 60 -12.23 -4.18 9.88
N PRO A 61 -13.49 -4.66 9.99
CA PRO A 61 -13.88 -5.94 9.39
C PRO A 61 -14.22 -5.83 7.89
N ASN A 62 -14.23 -4.61 7.34
CA ASN A 62 -14.70 -4.30 6.00
C ASN A 62 -13.55 -3.88 5.09
N THR A 63 -13.61 -4.26 3.82
CA THR A 63 -12.67 -3.83 2.80
C THR A 63 -12.82 -2.33 2.50
N LEU A 64 -11.71 -1.61 2.52
CA LEU A 64 -11.63 -0.24 2.00
C LEU A 64 -11.15 -0.32 0.55
N LEU A 65 -11.90 0.27 -0.36
CA LEU A 65 -11.42 0.51 -1.71
C LEU A 65 -10.58 1.78 -1.72
N ILE A 66 -9.29 1.60 -1.93
CA ILE A 66 -8.33 2.69 -2.09
C ILE A 66 -7.51 2.39 -3.35
N PRO A 67 -7.40 3.33 -4.30
CA PRO A 67 -6.54 3.16 -5.45
C PRO A 67 -5.08 3.00 -5.02
N GLN A 68 -4.33 2.13 -5.70
CA GLN A 68 -2.92 1.88 -5.40
C GLN A 68 -2.09 3.18 -5.38
N LEU A 69 -2.40 4.13 -6.26
CA LEU A 69 -1.75 5.45 -6.30
C LEU A 69 -1.89 6.24 -4.98
N ARG A 70 -3.04 6.12 -4.31
CA ARG A 70 -3.31 6.82 -3.04
C ARG A 70 -2.56 6.14 -1.91
N THR A 71 -2.58 4.80 -1.88
CA THR A 71 -1.74 4.02 -0.95
C THR A 71 -0.26 4.37 -1.11
N ASP A 72 0.26 4.42 -2.34
CA ASP A 72 1.66 4.78 -2.63
C ASP A 72 1.99 6.20 -2.12
N ALA A 73 1.10 7.17 -2.38
CA ALA A 73 1.27 8.53 -1.89
C ALA A 73 1.30 8.62 -0.35
N ILE A 74 0.45 7.85 0.35
CA ILE A 74 0.46 7.76 1.81
C ILE A 74 1.81 7.22 2.30
N MET A 75 2.32 6.15 1.70
CA MET A 75 3.60 5.56 2.08
C MET A 75 4.77 6.52 1.81
N HIS A 76 4.75 7.24 0.69
CA HIS A 76 5.75 8.27 0.40
C HIS A 76 5.78 9.38 1.44
N ARG A 77 4.60 9.87 1.87
CA ARG A 77 4.52 10.87 2.95
C ARG A 77 4.99 10.31 4.28
N LEU A 78 4.69 9.06 4.59
CA LEU A 78 5.20 8.39 5.79
C LEU A 78 6.73 8.36 5.79
N ILE A 79 7.35 7.94 4.68
CA ILE A 79 8.81 7.89 4.54
C ILE A 79 9.43 9.29 4.70
N ASP A 80 8.86 10.30 4.05
CA ASP A 80 9.30 11.70 4.13
C ASP A 80 9.23 12.24 5.58
N ARG A 81 8.14 11.98 6.30
CA ARG A 81 7.98 12.37 7.72
C ARG A 81 8.98 11.69 8.65
N ASN A 82 9.52 10.53 8.27
CA ASN A 82 10.57 9.85 9.01
C ASN A 82 11.98 10.34 8.62
N GLY A 83 12.09 11.38 7.78
CA GLY A 83 13.36 11.97 7.36
C GLY A 83 14.13 11.12 6.34
N LEU A 84 13.46 10.14 5.72
CA LEU A 84 14.05 9.26 4.72
C LEU A 84 13.79 9.80 3.31
N MET A 85 14.73 9.57 2.39
CA MET A 85 14.58 9.95 0.99
C MET A 85 14.38 8.74 0.07
N ILE A 86 13.52 8.91 -0.94
CA ILE A 86 13.29 7.93 -2.00
C ILE A 86 13.99 8.40 -3.27
N GLU A 87 14.99 7.65 -3.74
CA GLU A 87 15.62 7.89 -5.03
C GLU A 87 14.92 7.08 -6.13
N VAL A 88 14.13 7.75 -6.96
CA VAL A 88 13.45 7.13 -8.10
C VAL A 88 14.34 7.07 -9.34
N GLY A 89 14.06 6.14 -10.25
CA GLY A 89 14.80 5.98 -11.50
C GLY A 89 16.18 5.31 -11.36
N LYS A 90 16.50 4.80 -10.17
CA LYS A 90 17.73 4.04 -9.87
C LYS A 90 17.47 2.54 -10.00
N ALA A 91 17.86 1.94 -11.12
CA ALA A 91 17.75 0.50 -11.29
C ALA A 91 18.97 -0.21 -10.68
N VAL A 92 18.74 -1.12 -9.72
CA VAL A 92 19.78 -2.01 -9.18
C VAL A 92 20.14 -3.07 -10.23
N GLU A 93 21.42 -3.19 -10.59
CA GLU A 93 21.89 -4.17 -11.58
C GLU A 93 22.56 -5.38 -10.93
N SER A 94 23.24 -5.18 -9.82
CA SER A 94 23.85 -6.26 -9.03
C SER A 94 24.04 -5.82 -7.59
N PHE A 95 24.17 -6.79 -6.69
CA PHE A 95 24.55 -6.53 -5.31
C PHE A 95 25.53 -7.61 -4.81
N LYS A 96 26.33 -7.27 -3.82
CA LYS A 96 27.18 -8.21 -3.06
C LYS A 96 26.87 -8.03 -1.57
N HIS A 97 26.85 -9.12 -0.83
CA HIS A 97 26.77 -9.09 0.62
C HIS A 97 27.91 -9.89 1.25
N ASP A 98 28.36 -9.51 2.43
CA ASP A 98 29.31 -10.29 3.23
C ASP A 98 28.65 -10.97 4.44
N SER A 99 29.43 -11.74 5.20
CA SER A 99 28.97 -12.43 6.41
C SER A 99 28.76 -11.51 7.62
N ILE A 100 28.98 -10.20 7.47
CA ILE A 100 28.93 -9.19 8.53
C ILE A 100 27.90 -8.09 8.18
N CYS A 101 26.94 -8.40 7.32
CA CYS A 101 25.82 -7.55 6.90
C CYS A 101 26.16 -6.31 6.05
N ASN A 102 27.35 -6.21 5.46
CA ASN A 102 27.59 -5.16 4.48
C ASN A 102 26.95 -5.53 3.15
N CYS A 103 26.17 -4.61 2.57
CA CYS A 103 25.63 -4.74 1.22
C CYS A 103 26.23 -3.65 0.32
N GLU A 104 26.82 -4.04 -0.81
CA GLU A 104 27.21 -3.12 -1.88
C GLU A 104 26.28 -3.32 -3.07
N ALA A 105 25.60 -2.26 -3.52
CA ALA A 105 24.72 -2.29 -4.68
C ALA A 105 25.31 -1.47 -5.83
N LEU A 106 25.26 -2.04 -7.04
CA LEU A 106 25.59 -1.36 -8.29
C LEU A 106 24.30 -0.89 -8.96
N PHE A 107 24.23 0.39 -9.31
CA PHE A 107 23.10 0.98 -10.00
C PHE A 107 23.43 1.29 -11.46
N ARG A 108 22.46 1.11 -12.34
CA ARG A 108 22.61 1.37 -13.77
C ARG A 108 23.12 2.78 -14.03
N GLY A 109 24.27 2.89 -14.70
CA GLY A 109 24.87 4.18 -15.09
C GLY A 109 25.47 4.98 -13.93
N GLN A 110 25.66 4.38 -12.75
CA GLN A 110 26.31 5.02 -11.60
C GLN A 110 27.37 4.10 -10.95
N ARG A 111 28.22 4.70 -10.11
CA ARG A 111 29.16 3.96 -9.26
C ARG A 111 28.40 3.23 -8.14
N SER A 112 29.02 2.16 -7.62
CA SER A 112 28.47 1.40 -6.50
C SER A 112 28.30 2.29 -5.27
N LEU A 113 27.22 2.04 -4.53
CA LEU A 113 26.96 2.63 -3.22
C LEU A 113 27.06 1.52 -2.18
N GLN A 114 27.87 1.78 -1.15
CA GLN A 114 27.98 0.91 0.00
C GLN A 114 26.87 1.30 0.98
N ILE A 115 26.04 0.32 1.37
CA ILE A 115 24.96 0.50 2.34
C ILE A 115 25.42 -0.23 3.61
N SER A 116 25.92 0.53 4.59
CA SER A 116 26.51 0.00 5.84
C SER A 116 25.61 0.12 7.07
N ASP A 117 24.45 0.77 6.96
CA ASP A 117 23.73 1.29 8.13
C ASP A 117 22.57 0.39 8.60
N TRP A 118 22.50 -0.86 8.10
CA TRP A 118 21.53 -1.86 8.53
C TRP A 118 22.19 -2.88 9.47
N CYS A 119 22.65 -2.43 10.64
CA CYS A 119 23.14 -3.29 11.72
C CYS A 119 22.70 -2.78 13.09
#